data_AF-A0A955D571-F1
#
_entry.id   AF-A0A955D571-F1
#
_cell.length_a   1.000
_cell.length_b   1.000
_cell.length_c   1.000
_cell.angle_alpha   90.00
_cell.angle_beta   90.00
_cell.angle_gamma   90.00
#
_symmetry.space_group_name_H-M   'P 1'
#
loop_
_entity.id
_entity.type
_entity.pdbx_description
1 polymer ?
#
loop_
_entity_poly.entity_id
_entity_poly.type
_entity_poly.pdbx_seq_one_letter_code
_entity_poly.pdbx_strand_id
1 'polypeptide(L)' 'FMRSRGWNFGVLLDQNRSVSNAFGVGGIPHLVVIDRHGVVSATHAGFSGSDQYRGWLDGAIQDALRR' A
#
# COMPACT_ATOMS: atom_id res chain seq x y z
N PHE A 1 -14.10 0.61 -13.59
CA PHE A 1 -13.92 1.04 -12.20
C PHE A 1 -13.03 2.27 -12.07
N MET A 2 -11.74 2.23 -12.47
CA MET A 2 -10.82 3.40 -12.32
C MET A 2 -11.36 4.69 -12.94
N ARG A 3 -11.75 4.66 -14.22
CA ARG A 3 -12.29 5.82 -14.94
C ARG A 3 -13.52 6.43 -14.27
N SER A 4 -14.44 5.62 -13.75
CA SER A 4 -15.65 6.10 -13.09
C SER A 4 -15.38 6.70 -11.70
N ARG A 5 -14.21 6.44 -11.11
CA ARG A 5 -13.76 7.05 -9.84
C ARG A 5 -12.88 8.29 -10.05
N GLY A 6 -12.52 8.61 -11.30
CA GLY A 6 -11.57 9.69 -11.61
C GLY A 6 -10.13 9.41 -11.15
N TRP A 7 -9.77 8.15 -10.91
CA TRP A 7 -8.44 7.77 -10.42
C TRP A 7 -7.46 7.60 -11.58
N ASN A 8 -6.26 8.17 -11.43
CA ASN A 8 -5.22 8.25 -12.47
C ASN A 8 -3.90 7.55 -12.09
N PHE A 9 -3.85 6.82 -10.98
CA PHE A 9 -2.69 6.01 -10.61
C PHE A 9 -2.70 4.64 -11.31
N GLY A 10 -1.51 4.06 -11.49
CA GLY A 10 -1.34 2.73 -12.09
C GLY A 10 -1.98 1.64 -11.24
N VAL A 11 -2.75 0.76 -11.88
CA VAL A 11 -3.35 -0.41 -11.24
C VAL A 11 -3.03 -1.64 -12.06
N LEU A 12 -2.50 -2.66 -11.38
CA LEU A 12 -2.17 -3.95 -11.94
C LEU A 12 -3.26 -4.97 -11.58
N LEU A 13 -3.45 -5.95 -12.45
CA LEU A 13 -4.39 -7.05 -12.23
C LEU A 13 -3.61 -8.32 -11.86
N ASP A 14 -3.62 -8.69 -10.58
CA ASP A 14 -2.95 -9.89 -10.05
C ASP A 14 -3.85 -11.14 -10.18
N GLN A 15 -4.11 -11.58 -11.41
CA GLN A 15 -5.09 -12.65 -11.71
C GLN A 15 -4.77 -13.98 -11.02
N ASN A 16 -3.49 -14.31 -10.88
CA ASN A 16 -3.01 -15.57 -10.31
C ASN A 16 -2.56 -15.44 -8.84
N ARG A 17 -2.75 -14.27 -8.21
CA ARG A 17 -2.35 -13.99 -6.83
C ARG A 17 -0.86 -14.07 -6.56
N SER A 18 -0.01 -14.06 -7.61
CA SER A 18 1.43 -14.18 -7.46
C SER A 18 2.03 -13.04 -6.65
N VAL A 19 1.54 -11.82 -6.87
CA VAL A 19 1.99 -10.63 -6.13
C VAL A 19 1.46 -10.67 -4.70
N SER A 20 0.16 -10.90 -4.51
CA SER A 20 -0.43 -10.96 -3.16
C SER A 20 0.22 -12.05 -2.30
N ASN A 21 0.56 -13.20 -2.88
CA ASN A 21 1.26 -14.28 -2.18
C ASN A 21 2.70 -13.88 -1.82
N ALA A 22 3.43 -13.25 -2.74
CA ALA A 22 4.80 -12.78 -2.48
C ALA A 22 4.86 -11.73 -1.35
N PHE A 23 3.81 -10.90 -1.23
CA PHE A 23 3.67 -9.92 -0.14
C PHE A 23 2.97 -10.48 1.11
N GLY A 24 2.61 -11.76 1.14
CA GLY A 24 1.99 -12.40 2.32
C GLY A 24 0.59 -11.88 2.66
N VAL A 25 -0.17 -11.41 1.66
CA VAL A 25 -1.51 -10.85 1.88
C VAL A 25 -2.50 -11.95 2.30
N GLY A 26 -2.85 -11.97 3.59
CA GLY A 26 -3.83 -12.92 4.16
C GLY A 26 -5.27 -12.42 4.20
N GLY A 27 -5.52 -11.15 3.91
CA GLY A 27 -6.85 -10.54 3.98
C GLY A 27 -6.90 -9.17 3.32
N ILE A 28 -8.09 -8.77 2.87
CA ILE A 28 -8.36 -7.48 2.19
C ILE A 28 -9.24 -6.56 3.06
N PRO A 29 -9.07 -5.22 2.99
CA PRO A 29 -8.01 -4.51 2.25
C PRO A 29 -6.63 -4.71 2.91
N HIS A 30 -5.56 -4.47 2.15
CA HIS A 30 -4.18 -4.61 2.61
C HIS A 30 -3.33 -3.47 2.05
N LEU A 31 -2.51 -2.84 2.90
CA LEU A 31 -1.58 -1.77 2.53
C LEU A 31 -0.15 -2.25 2.77
N VAL A 32 0.71 -2.06 1.76
CA VAL A 32 2.15 -2.27 1.86
C VAL A 32 2.83 -0.95 1.52
N VAL A 33 3.74 -0.51 2.39
CA VAL A 33 4.55 0.69 2.16
C VAL A 33 5.98 0.26 1.84
N ILE A 34 6.50 0.73 0.71
CA ILE A 34 7.84 0.42 0.20
C ILE A 34 8.64 1.72 0.15
N ASP A 35 9.83 1.72 0.74
CA ASP A 35 10.71 2.89 0.78
C ASP A 35 11.49 3.11 -0.54
N ARG A 36 12.25 4.20 -0.60
CA ARG A 36 13.04 4.58 -1.80
C ARG A 36 14.18 3.61 -2.14
N HIS A 37 14.54 2.70 -1.22
CA HIS A 37 15.54 1.66 -1.43
C HIS A 37 14.90 0.33 -1.84
N GLY A 38 13.57 0.29 -2.01
CA GLY A 38 12.84 -0.91 -2.36
C GLY A 38 12.57 -1.84 -1.17
N VAL A 39 12.72 -1.35 0.07
CA VAL A 39 12.48 -2.13 1.29
C VAL A 39 11.04 -1.94 1.77
N VAL A 40 10.37 -3.02 2.15
CA VAL A 40 9.05 -2.94 2.81
C VAL A 40 9.24 -2.32 4.20
N SER A 41 8.75 -1.10 4.38
CA SER A 41 8.86 -0.36 5.65
C SER A 41 7.69 -0.62 6.59
N ALA A 42 6.51 -0.95 6.04
CA ALA A 42 5.32 -1.28 6.83
C ALA A 42 4.32 -2.14 6.04
N THR A 43 3.54 -2.93 6.78
CA THR A 43 2.37 -3.66 6.26
C THR A 43 1.18 -3.48 7.20
N HIS A 44 0.00 -3.26 6.64
CA HIS A 44 -1.24 -3.06 7.40
C HIS A 44 -2.39 -3.86 6.77
N ALA A 45 -2.98 -4.75 7.55
CA ALA A 45 -4.13 -5.55 7.15
C ALA A 45 -5.44 -4.95 7.68
N GLY A 46 -6.49 -5.00 6.87
CA GLY A 46 -7.83 -4.57 7.23
C GLY A 46 -8.11 -3.08 6.96
N PHE A 47 -9.35 -2.71 7.22
CA PHE A 47 -9.82 -1.33 7.09
C PHE A 47 -9.71 -0.59 8.42
N SER A 48 -9.13 0.61 8.41
CA SER A 48 -8.96 1.41 9.62
C SER A 48 -9.29 2.90 9.49
N GLY A 49 -9.85 3.31 8.35
CA GLY A 49 -10.26 4.70 8.12
C GLY A 49 -9.13 5.60 7.61
N SER A 50 -9.54 6.71 6.98
CA SER A 50 -8.64 7.64 6.27
C SER A 50 -7.58 8.28 7.18
N ASP A 51 -7.93 8.61 8.41
CA ASP A 51 -7.02 9.32 9.33
C ASP A 51 -5.86 8.42 9.75
N GLN A 52 -6.14 7.14 9.99
CA GLN A 52 -5.09 6.18 10.31
C GLN A 52 -4.20 5.91 9.09
N TYR A 53 -4.76 5.76 7.89
CA TYR A 53 -3.96 5.62 6.67
C TYR A 53 -3.05 6.82 6.44
N ARG A 54 -3.55 8.03 6.67
CA ARG A 54 -2.74 9.25 6.53
C ARG A 54 -1.60 9.28 7.53
N GLY A 55 -1.85 8.91 8.79
CA GLY A 55 -0.80 8.80 9.80
C GLY A 55 0.31 7.82 9.41
N TRP A 56 -0.02 6.66 8.84
CA TRP A 56 0.97 5.69 8.36
C TRP A 56 1.78 6.22 7.17
N LEU A 57 1.13 6.86 6.21
CA LEU A 57 1.79 7.44 5.04
C LEU A 57 2.69 8.61 5.44
N ASP A 58 2.23 9.51 6.30
CA ASP A 58 3.01 10.64 6.79
C ASP A 58 4.24 10.14 7.54
N GLY A 59 4.10 9.13 8.42
CA GLY A 59 5.22 8.50 9.11
C GLY A 59 6.25 7.92 8.13
N ALA A 60 5.80 7.15 7.14
CA ALA A 60 6.69 6.56 6.14
C ALA A 60 7.41 7.61 5.29
N ILE A 61 6.74 8.71 4.95
CA ILE A 61 7.36 9.84 4.24
C ILE A 61 8.43 10.50 5.12
N GLN A 62 8.15 10.75 6.40
CA GLN A 62 9.14 11.35 7.31
C GLN A 62 10.37 10.46 7.48
N ASP A 63 10.20 9.15 7.60
CA ASP A 63 11.32 8.21 7.69
C ASP A 63 12.14 8.17 6.41
N ALA A 64 11.50 8.27 5.24
CA ALA A 64 12.19 8.35 3.95
C ALA A 64 12.99 9.66 3.79
N LEU A 65 12.57 10.76 4.43
CA LEU A 65 13.28 12.06 4.40
C LEU A 65 14.48 12.12 5.34
N ARG A 66 14.56 11.25 6.34
CA ARG A 66 15.66 11.22 7.34
C ARG A 66 16.84 10.32 6.94
N ARG A 67 16.71 9.52 5.89
CA ARG A 67 17.72 8.57 5.39
C ARG A 67 18.40 9.08 4.13
#